data_AF-A0A6C0QML7-F1
#
_entry.id   AF-A0A6C0QML7-F1
#
_cell.length_a   1.000
_cell.length_b   1.000
_cell.length_c   1.000
_cell.angle_alpha   90.00
_cell.angle_beta   90.00
_cell.angle_gamma   90.00
#
_symmetry.space_group_name_H-M   'P 1'
#
loop_
_entity.id
_entity.type
_entity.pdbx_description
1 polymer ?
#
loop_
_entity_poly.entity_id
_entity_poly.type
_entity_poly.pdbx_seq_one_letter_code
_entity_poly.pdbx_strand_id
1 'polypeptide(L)'
;MITKKKLVAVATTLTLGLGLTAGLTPAFAHSDESSLKSTSISSASKQEQPPFTGYIISVGDTYMTVANTPTKEEALEGNWGDLVDQGKILIVPVPKNEVYAVGEKVNVFYQLAHFSNPPIAILPTIEKVSE
;
A
#
# COMPACT_ATOMS: atom_id res chain seq x y z
N MET A 1 62.60 13.51 -19.47
CA MET A 1 61.14 13.25 -19.44
C MET A 1 60.43 14.54 -19.05
N ILE A 2 59.61 15.11 -19.93
CA ILE A 2 58.69 16.21 -19.60
C ILE A 2 57.36 15.90 -20.29
N THR A 3 56.37 15.47 -19.49
CA THR A 3 55.03 15.12 -19.95
C THR A 3 54.17 16.38 -20.02
N LYS A 4 53.74 16.78 -21.22
CA LYS A 4 52.75 17.85 -21.40
C LYS A 4 51.36 17.28 -21.12
N LYS A 5 50.66 17.81 -20.12
CA LYS A 5 49.24 17.49 -19.87
C LYS A 5 48.34 18.50 -20.58
N LYS A 6 47.51 17.97 -21.47
CA LYS A 6 46.47 18.67 -22.26
C LYS A 6 45.29 19.00 -21.33
N LEU A 7 44.96 20.27 -21.17
CA LEU A 7 43.74 20.71 -20.50
C LEU A 7 42.69 20.99 -21.56
N VAL A 8 41.62 20.19 -21.57
CA VAL A 8 40.42 20.41 -22.38
C VAL A 8 39.37 20.96 -21.43
N ALA A 9 39.05 22.24 -21.56
CA ALA A 9 37.97 22.89 -20.81
C ALA A 9 36.68 22.79 -21.63
N VAL A 10 35.72 22.03 -21.15
CA VAL A 10 34.35 21.99 -21.70
C VAL A 10 33.50 22.89 -20.82
N ALA A 11 33.07 24.03 -21.37
CA ALA A 11 32.15 24.93 -20.71
C ALA A 11 30.72 24.53 -21.09
N THR A 12 29.96 24.01 -20.12
CA THR A 12 28.54 23.73 -20.27
C THR A 12 27.75 24.94 -19.78
N THR A 13 27.06 25.63 -20.68
CA THR A 13 26.19 26.77 -20.34
C THR A 13 24.84 26.26 -19.85
N LEU A 14 24.45 26.67 -18.63
CA LEU A 14 23.14 26.40 -18.05
C LEU A 14 22.27 27.65 -18.19
N THR A 15 21.27 27.62 -19.07
CA THR A 15 20.28 28.70 -19.19
C THR A 15 19.01 28.30 -18.43
N LEU A 16 18.70 29.04 -17.36
CA LEU A 16 17.47 28.87 -16.57
C LEU A 16 16.48 29.95 -17.02
N GLY A 17 15.61 29.61 -17.97
CA GLY A 17 14.53 30.48 -18.41
C GLY A 17 13.38 30.48 -17.41
N LEU A 18 13.20 31.59 -16.68
CA LEU A 18 12.00 31.87 -15.89
C LEU A 18 10.96 32.55 -16.78
N GLY A 19 10.08 31.76 -17.39
CA GLY A 19 8.91 32.26 -18.12
C GLY A 19 7.76 32.57 -17.17
N LEU A 20 7.60 33.84 -16.76
CA LEU A 20 6.40 34.35 -16.10
C LEU A 20 5.33 34.65 -17.17
N THR A 21 4.37 33.75 -17.33
CA THR A 21 3.16 34.04 -18.12
C THR A 21 2.10 34.63 -17.20
N ALA A 22 1.96 35.96 -17.20
CA ALA A 22 0.80 36.61 -16.62
C ALA A 22 -0.37 36.46 -17.60
N GLY A 23 -1.37 35.66 -17.24
CA GLY A 23 -2.55 35.48 -18.08
C GLY A 23 -3.66 34.72 -17.37
N LEU A 24 -4.82 35.36 -17.31
CA LEU A 24 -6.15 34.86 -16.96
C LEU A 24 -6.51 34.91 -15.47
N THR A 25 -7.22 35.99 -15.13
CA THR A 25 -8.18 36.09 -14.02
C THR A 25 -9.14 34.89 -14.00
N PRO A 26 -9.28 34.16 -12.89
CA PRO A 26 -10.48 33.40 -12.62
C PRO A 26 -11.52 34.35 -12.01
N ALA A 27 -12.61 34.62 -12.74
CA ALA A 27 -13.81 35.18 -12.12
C ALA A 27 -14.39 34.10 -11.19
N PHE A 28 -14.26 34.28 -9.88
CA PHE A 28 -14.94 33.43 -8.91
C PHE A 28 -16.43 33.73 -9.00
N ALA A 29 -17.17 32.81 -9.63
CA ALA A 29 -18.61 32.83 -9.69
C ALA A 29 -19.19 32.53 -8.30
N HIS A 30 -20.18 33.34 -7.96
CA HIS A 30 -21.02 33.38 -6.77
C HIS A 30 -21.44 32.01 -6.24
N SER A 31 -21.34 31.85 -4.91
CA SER A 31 -21.87 30.71 -4.16
C SER A 31 -23.37 30.88 -3.95
N ASP A 32 -24.18 30.14 -4.70
CA ASP A 32 -25.59 29.93 -4.35
C ASP A 32 -25.70 28.69 -3.46
N GLU A 33 -25.99 28.96 -2.19
CA GLU A 33 -26.55 28.02 -1.24
C GLU A 33 -27.79 27.35 -1.86
N SER A 34 -27.75 26.03 -2.08
CA SER A 34 -28.97 25.30 -2.40
C SER A 34 -28.93 23.89 -1.83
N SER A 35 -29.71 23.72 -0.76
CA SER A 35 -30.26 22.47 -0.27
C SER A 35 -29.26 21.39 0.16
N LEU A 36 -28.86 21.43 1.43
CA LEU A 36 -28.40 20.25 2.17
C LEU A 36 -29.57 19.25 2.33
N LYS A 37 -30.01 18.68 1.21
CA LYS A 37 -30.96 17.58 1.19
C LYS A 37 -30.17 16.31 1.45
N SER A 38 -30.32 15.82 2.66
CA SER A 38 -30.02 14.47 3.13
C SER A 38 -29.75 13.46 2.02
N THR A 39 -28.49 13.22 1.72
CA THR A 39 -28.04 11.90 1.33
C THR A 39 -27.02 11.51 2.39
N SER A 40 -27.47 10.68 3.32
CA SER A 40 -26.58 9.92 4.17
C SER A 40 -25.68 9.15 3.20
N ILE A 41 -24.46 9.63 3.01
CA ILE A 41 -23.44 8.91 2.25
C ILE A 41 -22.97 7.77 3.15
N SER A 42 -23.85 6.78 3.31
CA SER A 42 -23.44 5.41 3.57
C SER A 42 -23.05 4.80 2.22
N SER A 43 -22.04 5.37 1.58
CA SER A 43 -21.25 4.57 0.65
C SER A 43 -20.36 3.72 1.53
N ALA A 44 -20.89 2.55 1.90
CA ALA A 44 -20.06 1.39 2.17
C ALA A 44 -19.05 1.33 1.02
N SER A 45 -17.82 1.72 1.30
CA SER A 45 -16.69 1.66 0.38
C SER A 45 -16.47 0.19 0.08
N LYS A 46 -17.19 -0.33 -0.92
CA LYS A 46 -16.83 -1.59 -1.57
C LYS A 46 -15.39 -1.41 -2.03
N GLN A 47 -14.53 -2.16 -1.38
CA GLN A 47 -13.10 -2.11 -1.53
C GLN A 47 -12.73 -2.35 -3.00
N GLU A 48 -12.25 -1.32 -3.70
CA GLU A 48 -11.85 -1.43 -5.11
C GLU A 48 -10.52 -2.18 -5.30
N GLN A 49 -9.80 -2.47 -4.21
CA GLN A 49 -8.57 -3.26 -4.23
C GLN A 49 -8.85 -4.76 -4.07
N PRO A 50 -8.18 -5.63 -4.86
CA PRO A 50 -8.29 -7.07 -4.70
C PRO A 50 -7.87 -7.47 -3.28
N PRO A 51 -8.59 -8.40 -2.63
CA PRO A 51 -8.22 -8.87 -1.31
C PRO A 51 -6.85 -9.53 -1.34
N PHE A 52 -6.10 -9.34 -0.25
CA PHE A 52 -4.89 -10.10 -0.01
C PHE A 52 -5.29 -11.49 0.47
N THR A 53 -5.23 -12.45 -0.45
CA THR A 53 -5.57 -13.85 -0.18
C THR A 53 -4.31 -14.61 0.19
N GLY A 54 -4.33 -15.33 1.30
CA GLY A 54 -3.16 -16.08 1.73
C GLY A 54 -3.43 -17.03 2.88
N TYR A 55 -2.38 -17.73 3.31
CA TYR A 55 -2.44 -18.65 4.44
C TYR A 55 -1.89 -17.98 5.70
N ILE A 56 -2.49 -18.27 6.84
CA ILE A 56 -2.01 -17.81 8.13
C ILE A 56 -0.77 -18.62 8.50
N ILE A 57 0.35 -17.96 8.77
CA ILE A 57 1.61 -18.65 9.10
C ILE A 57 2.02 -18.49 10.56
N SER A 58 1.46 -17.49 11.23
CA SER A 58 1.63 -17.27 12.67
C SER A 58 0.42 -16.51 13.22
N VAL A 59 0.01 -16.83 14.45
CA VAL A 59 -1.05 -16.15 15.19
C VAL A 59 -0.48 -15.78 16.56
N GLY A 60 -0.35 -14.48 16.83
CA GLY A 60 -0.07 -13.94 18.16
C GLY A 60 -1.32 -13.34 18.79
N ASP A 61 -1.17 -12.76 19.98
CA ASP A 61 -2.30 -12.22 20.76
C ASP A 61 -2.95 -10.99 20.09
N THR A 62 -2.14 -10.14 19.46
CA THR A 62 -2.59 -8.88 18.85
C THR A 62 -2.61 -8.95 17.32
N TYR A 63 -1.67 -9.69 16.75
CA TYR A 63 -1.45 -9.74 15.31
C TYR A 63 -1.29 -11.17 14.83
N MET A 64 -1.74 -11.44 13.61
CA MET A 64 -1.42 -12.63 12.86
C MET A 64 -0.67 -12.25 11.59
N THR A 65 0.05 -13.21 11.02
CA THR A 65 0.76 -13.04 9.76
C THR A 65 0.12 -13.89 8.69
N VAL A 66 -0.18 -13.26 7.55
CA VAL A 66 -0.73 -13.91 6.37
C VAL A 66 0.30 -13.88 5.25
N ALA A 67 0.54 -15.02 4.63
CA ALA A 67 1.41 -15.18 3.47
C ALA A 67 0.60 -15.46 2.21
N ASN A 68 0.72 -14.59 1.21
CA ASN A 68 0.15 -14.77 -0.11
C ASN A 68 1.03 -15.72 -0.93
N THR A 69 0.70 -17.00 -0.84
CA THR A 69 1.36 -18.10 -1.53
C THR A 69 0.30 -19.00 -2.17
N PRO A 70 0.64 -19.72 -3.26
CA PRO A 70 -0.30 -20.61 -3.93
C PRO A 70 -0.70 -21.81 -3.07
N THR A 71 0.25 -22.38 -2.31
CA THR A 71 0.03 -23.57 -1.48
C THR A 71 0.30 -23.29 -0.01
N LYS A 72 -0.34 -24.08 0.85
CA LYS A 72 -0.16 -24.00 2.30
C LYS A 72 1.27 -24.35 2.71
N GLU A 73 1.87 -25.32 2.03
CA GLU A 73 3.23 -25.80 2.28
C GLU A 73 4.25 -24.69 2.00
N GLU A 74 4.10 -23.95 0.89
CA GLU A 74 4.97 -22.81 0.60
C GLU A 74 4.82 -21.70 1.64
N ALA A 75 3.62 -21.49 2.18
CA ALA A 75 3.40 -20.52 3.24
C ALA A 75 4.16 -20.90 4.53
N LEU A 76 4.12 -22.18 4.92
CA LEU A 76 4.62 -22.64 6.22
C LEU A 76 6.11 -23.00 6.21
N GLU A 77 6.59 -23.57 5.11
CA GLU A 77 7.99 -24.02 4.97
C GLU A 77 8.84 -23.06 4.13
N GLY A 78 8.22 -22.07 3.48
CA GLY A 78 8.91 -21.08 2.67
C GLY A 78 9.88 -20.21 3.48
N ASN A 79 10.89 -19.69 2.79
CA ASN A 79 11.82 -18.75 3.41
C ASN A 79 11.10 -17.43 3.69
N TRP A 80 10.96 -17.11 4.98
CA TRP A 80 10.30 -15.88 5.43
C TRP A 80 10.89 -14.60 4.81
N GLY A 81 12.23 -14.49 4.75
CA GLY A 81 12.90 -13.31 4.20
C GLY A 81 12.54 -13.08 2.73
N ASP A 82 12.59 -14.16 1.94
CA ASP A 82 12.23 -14.10 0.52
C ASP A 82 10.75 -13.71 0.32
N LEU A 83 9.85 -14.18 1.19
CA LEU A 83 8.43 -13.83 1.13
C LEU A 83 8.18 -12.36 1.50
N VAL A 84 8.90 -11.84 2.50
CA VAL A 84 8.83 -10.42 2.87
C VAL A 84 9.36 -9.53 1.75
N ASP A 85 10.52 -9.87 1.19
CA ASP A 85 11.15 -9.09 0.10
C ASP A 85 10.30 -9.10 -1.19
N GLN A 86 9.55 -10.17 -1.44
CA GLN A 86 8.58 -10.26 -2.54
C GLN A 86 7.26 -9.53 -2.25
N GLY A 87 7.08 -8.96 -1.05
CA GLY A 87 5.82 -8.32 -0.65
C GLY A 87 4.65 -9.30 -0.49
N LYS A 88 4.95 -10.58 -0.25
CA LYS A 88 3.96 -11.66 -0.07
C LYS A 88 3.52 -11.82 1.38
N ILE A 89 4.01 -11.00 2.30
CA ILE A 89 3.64 -11.06 3.72
C ILE A 89 2.85 -9.82 4.10
N LEU A 90 1.75 -10.03 4.82
CA LEU A 90 0.95 -8.98 5.43
C LEU A 90 0.71 -9.29 6.91
N ILE A 91 0.96 -8.32 7.77
CA ILE A 91 0.60 -8.40 9.19
C ILE A 91 -0.81 -7.81 9.34
N VAL A 92 -1.66 -8.52 10.06
CA VAL A 92 -3.06 -8.15 10.28
C VAL A 92 -3.41 -8.25 11.76
N PRO A 93 -4.12 -7.27 12.36
CA PRO A 93 -4.61 -7.39 13.72
C PRO A 93 -5.63 -8.52 13.84
N VAL A 94 -5.58 -9.27 14.95
CA VAL A 94 -6.53 -10.35 15.25
C VAL A 94 -7.84 -9.74 15.78
N PRO A 95 -8.99 -9.98 15.13
CA PRO A 95 -10.28 -9.53 15.66
C PRO A 95 -10.65 -10.35 16.90
N LYS A 96 -11.17 -9.67 17.93
CA LYS A 96 -11.45 -10.26 19.25
C LYS A 96 -12.52 -11.36 19.26
N ASN A 97 -13.34 -11.42 18.22
CA ASN A 97 -14.54 -12.26 18.18
C ASN A 97 -14.34 -13.53 17.34
N GLU A 98 -13.17 -13.72 16.71
CA GLU A 98 -12.89 -14.87 15.86
C GLU A 98 -11.59 -15.54 16.25
N VAL A 99 -11.57 -16.87 16.12
CA VAL A 99 -10.39 -17.70 16.36
C VAL A 99 -9.81 -18.09 15.01
N TYR A 100 -8.52 -17.85 14.83
CA TYR A 100 -7.77 -18.25 13.64
C TYR A 100 -6.71 -19.28 14.00
N ALA A 101 -6.46 -20.20 13.08
CA ALA A 101 -5.42 -21.21 13.21
C ALA A 101 -4.38 -21.07 12.10
N VAL A 102 -3.15 -21.47 12.42
CA VAL A 102 -2.05 -21.55 11.46
C VAL A 102 -2.43 -22.55 10.35
N GLY A 103 -2.24 -22.13 9.11
CA GLY A 103 -2.53 -22.89 7.91
C GLY A 103 -3.95 -22.70 7.36
N GLU A 104 -4.80 -21.88 7.98
CA GLU A 104 -6.09 -21.48 7.40
C GLU A 104 -5.87 -20.50 6.25
N LYS A 105 -6.70 -20.61 5.21
CA LYS A 105 -6.72 -19.66 4.10
C LYS A 105 -7.71 -18.54 4.38
N VAL A 106 -7.26 -17.30 4.23
CA VAL A 106 -8.05 -16.11 4.53
C VAL A 106 -7.93 -15.07 3.41
N ASN A 107 -9.02 -14.32 3.23
CA ASN A 107 -9.06 -13.12 2.43
C ASN A 107 -8.98 -11.91 3.36
N VAL A 108 -7.94 -11.10 3.21
CA VAL A 108 -7.76 -9.87 3.96
C VAL A 108 -8.12 -8.68 3.09
N PHE A 109 -9.09 -7.91 3.56
CA PHE A 109 -9.60 -6.73 2.92
C PHE A 109 -9.13 -5.50 3.71
N TYR A 110 -8.23 -4.68 3.14
CA TYR A 110 -7.70 -3.48 3.78
C TYR A 110 -7.56 -2.32 2.79
N GLN A 111 -7.76 -1.10 3.27
CA GLN A 111 -7.60 0.14 2.47
C GLN A 111 -6.30 0.87 2.80
N LEU A 112 -5.84 0.73 4.04
CA LEU A 112 -4.69 1.43 4.58
C LEU A 112 -3.78 0.42 5.28
N ALA A 113 -2.47 0.65 5.18
CA ALA A 113 -1.46 -0.09 5.89
C ALA A 113 -0.39 0.87 6.41
N HIS A 114 0.24 0.52 7.52
CA HIS A 114 1.44 1.20 7.98
C HIS A 114 2.60 0.93 7.02
N PHE A 115 3.40 1.96 6.75
CA PHE A 115 4.64 1.85 6.00
C PHE A 115 5.72 1.17 6.86
N SER A 116 5.69 -0.15 6.88
CA SER A 116 6.68 -1.02 7.53
C SER A 116 7.05 -2.18 6.60
N ASN A 117 8.13 -2.90 6.92
CA ASN A 117 8.52 -4.11 6.21
C ASN A 117 8.55 -5.31 7.19
N PRO A 118 7.59 -6.24 7.15
CA PRO A 118 6.42 -6.26 6.26
C PRO A 118 5.34 -5.23 6.65
N PRO A 119 4.42 -4.88 5.72
CA PRO A 119 3.35 -3.92 5.97
C PRO A 119 2.34 -4.43 7.01
N ILE A 120 1.75 -3.51 7.78
CA ILE A 120 0.71 -3.83 8.78
C ILE A 120 -0.62 -3.22 8.34
N ALA A 121 -1.64 -4.05 8.09
CA ALA A 121 -2.97 -3.59 7.71
C ALA A 121 -3.66 -2.82 8.86
N ILE A 122 -4.35 -1.74 8.52
CA ILE A 122 -5.11 -0.91 9.45
C ILE A 122 -6.59 -1.25 9.29
N LEU A 123 -7.20 -1.71 10.39
CA LEU A 123 -8.62 -2.09 10.46
C LEU A 123 -9.08 -2.98 9.28
N PRO A 124 -8.39 -4.11 9.01
CA PRO A 124 -8.81 -5.00 7.94
C PRO A 124 -10.11 -5.73 8.28
N THR A 125 -10.86 -6.07 7.23
CA THR A 125 -11.91 -7.10 7.30
C THR A 125 -11.28 -8.43 6.87
N ILE A 126 -11.44 -9.47 7.68
CA ILE A 126 -10.86 -10.78 7.42
C ILE A 126 -12.00 -11.76 7.18
N GLU A 127 -11.96 -12.46 6.07
CA GLU A 127 -12.94 -13.49 5.72
C GLU A 127 -12.22 -14.84 5.60
N LYS A 128 -12.75 -15.87 6.25
CA LYS A 128 -12.24 -17.23 6.09
C LYS A 128 -12.65 -17.79 4.74
N VAL A 129 -11.70 -18.39 4.03
CA VAL A 129 -11.97 -19.13 2.80
C VAL A 129 -12.14 -20.59 3.19
N SER A 130 -13.38 -21.04 3.26
CA SER A 130 -13.68 -22.47 3.36
C SER A 130 -13.33 -23.13 2.03
N GLU A 131 -12.47 -24.14 2.08
CA GLU A 131 -12.19 -25.06 0.96
C GLU A 131 -13.30 -26.11 0.81
#